data_AF-A0AAD4ZCM8-F1
#
_entry.id   AF-A0AAD4ZCM8-F1
#
_cell.length_a   1.000
_cell.length_b   1.000
_cell.length_c   1.000
_cell.angle_alpha   90.00
_cell.angle_beta   90.00
_cell.angle_gamma   90.00
#
_symmetry.space_group_name_H-M   'P 1'
#
loop_
_entity.id
_entity.type
_entity.pdbx_description
1 polymer ?
#
loop_
_entity_poly.entity_id
_entity_poly.type
_entity_poly.pdbx_seq_one_letter_code
_entity_poly.pdbx_strand_id
1 'polypeptide(L)'
;MLVGEFNGRKVQEAKALLRSKLIEAGDAIMYSEPEKRVVSRSGDECVVACTEQWYITYGEAEWKKQAQEYLSSINFYSDMTRHGFEHTLTWLNQWACSRSFGLGTRIPWDEKYFADSTIYMAYYTIAHLLHNEDMYGGSSTSGVTPEQMTNEVWDFIFCDGPFPKSSEVSQLILNKMKQEFEYWYPFDLRVSGKDLIQNHLTFCIYNHTAIMSKNHWPLGFRCNGHLMLDSMKMSKSTGNFMTLREAIAEYSADATRFSLADAGDGVDDANFVSSTANKAILDLSKEISWMEEQLGADTLRIGPPSTFADRVFVNEMNIAVKMTEQNYQACKFREALITGFVGLQAARKWYWISCGSQEMNHDLVWRFMDVQTRLIAPICPHYAEYVWRELLKKDGFVANAGWPAADAPDLTLQSAKKYVEDLIGSMMKLYNKQKANLTNKKVIGLIYVKEQFDEWKIECLRILQNNFNRETRCFAAVSVILEALQSSSVNQGKDFRQTQKLCMPFLKSKKKDAVELGARALDLKLPFGEIEVLQQNLDLVKRQVKLEEVEVLSATNPDDRAKAGSHVKQIEQNPPSPGSPTTIFLTC
;
A
#
# COMPACT_ATOMS: atom_id res chain seq x y z
N MET A 1 -5.33 16.76 -50.63
CA MET A 1 -5.54 18.07 -51.28
C MET A 1 -6.12 17.82 -52.66
N LEU A 2 -7.13 18.60 -53.07
CA LEU A 2 -7.89 18.35 -54.31
C LEU A 2 -7.64 19.39 -55.41
N VAL A 3 -7.01 20.52 -55.07
CA VAL A 3 -6.80 21.66 -55.98
C VAL A 3 -5.45 22.34 -55.69
N GLY A 4 -4.98 23.18 -56.61
CA GLY A 4 -3.76 23.98 -56.47
C GLY A 4 -2.46 23.18 -56.64
N GLU A 5 -1.32 23.81 -56.32
CA GLU A 5 0.02 23.24 -56.53
C GLU A 5 0.31 21.98 -55.69
N PHE A 6 -0.45 21.76 -54.62
CA PHE A 6 -0.32 20.59 -53.75
C PHE A 6 -1.36 19.50 -54.06
N ASN A 7 -2.02 19.54 -55.23
CA ASN A 7 -2.99 18.52 -55.63
C ASN A 7 -2.39 17.10 -55.54
N GLY A 8 -3.16 16.16 -54.99
CA GLY A 8 -2.73 14.78 -54.78
C GLY A 8 -1.91 14.53 -53.50
N ARG A 9 -1.47 15.58 -52.78
CA ARG A 9 -0.74 15.41 -51.50
C ARG A 9 -1.68 15.23 -50.30
N LYS A 10 -1.19 14.58 -49.24
CA LYS A 10 -1.90 14.48 -47.94
C LYS A 10 -1.98 15.86 -47.28
N VAL A 11 -3.08 16.12 -46.57
CA VAL A 11 -3.30 17.40 -45.88
C VAL A 11 -2.22 17.68 -44.83
N GLN A 12 -1.77 16.65 -44.10
CA GLN A 12 -0.72 16.77 -43.09
C GLN A 12 0.60 17.33 -43.65
N GLU A 13 0.96 16.94 -44.88
CA GLU A 13 2.16 17.41 -45.56
C GLU A 13 1.95 18.81 -46.17
N ALA A 14 0.79 19.04 -46.80
CA ALA A 14 0.50 20.29 -47.49
C ALA A 14 0.25 21.47 -46.54
N LYS A 15 -0.26 21.24 -45.33
CA LYS A 15 -0.66 22.30 -44.39
C LYS A 15 0.52 23.20 -43.98
N ALA A 16 1.69 22.61 -43.68
CA ALA A 16 2.87 23.36 -43.30
C ALA A 16 3.42 24.20 -44.46
N LEU A 17 3.49 23.61 -45.66
CA LEU A 17 3.96 24.29 -46.88
C LEU A 17 3.04 25.45 -47.28
N LEU A 18 1.72 25.25 -47.24
CA LEU A 18 0.75 26.31 -47.50
C LEU A 18 0.84 27.45 -46.49
N ARG A 19 1.00 27.14 -45.20
CA ARG A 19 1.20 28.16 -44.15
C ARG A 19 2.44 29.00 -44.43
N SER A 20 3.59 28.37 -44.69
CA SER A 20 4.82 29.11 -45.02
C SER A 20 4.64 30.00 -46.23
N LYS A 21 4.03 29.48 -47.31
CA LYS A 21 3.81 30.24 -48.53
C LYS A 21 2.89 31.45 -48.33
N LEU A 22 1.78 31.29 -47.61
CA LEU A 22 0.87 32.40 -47.32
C LEU A 22 1.53 33.49 -46.47
N ILE A 23 2.39 33.10 -45.52
CA ILE A 23 3.17 34.05 -44.71
C ILE A 23 4.23 34.77 -45.58
N GLU A 24 4.97 34.03 -46.41
CA GLU A 24 5.99 34.58 -47.32
C GLU A 24 5.40 35.53 -48.36
N ALA A 25 4.17 35.24 -48.83
CA ALA A 25 3.44 36.11 -49.76
C ALA A 25 2.82 37.34 -49.09
N GLY A 26 2.79 37.42 -47.75
CA GLY A 26 2.13 38.48 -47.00
C GLY A 26 0.60 38.34 -46.91
N ASP A 27 0.04 37.23 -47.37
CA ASP A 27 -1.40 36.94 -47.36
C ASP A 27 -1.89 36.36 -46.02
N ALA A 28 -0.96 35.98 -45.13
CA ALA A 28 -1.26 35.51 -43.78
C ALA A 28 -0.21 36.00 -42.77
N ILE A 29 -0.62 36.06 -41.50
CA ILE A 29 0.25 36.36 -40.38
C ILE A 29 0.18 35.27 -39.32
N MET A 30 1.23 35.19 -38.50
CA MET A 30 1.22 34.36 -37.31
C MET A 30 0.43 35.04 -36.20
N TYR A 31 -0.64 34.38 -35.77
CA TYR A 31 -1.41 34.75 -34.59
C TYR A 31 -1.26 33.64 -33.54
N SER A 32 -1.15 34.03 -32.28
CA SER A 32 -1.05 33.11 -31.15
C SER A 32 -1.93 33.62 -30.02
N GLU A 33 -2.69 32.71 -29.44
CA GLU A 33 -3.59 32.97 -28.32
C GLU A 33 -3.55 31.80 -27.34
N PRO A 34 -3.87 32.03 -26.06
CA PRO A 34 -4.04 30.94 -25.11
C PRO A 34 -5.16 30.00 -25.58
N GLU A 35 -4.93 28.69 -25.56
CA GLU A 35 -5.93 27.68 -25.98
C GLU A 35 -7.23 27.77 -25.15
N LYS A 36 -7.11 28.21 -23.90
CA LYS A 36 -8.22 28.48 -22.97
C LYS A 36 -7.95 29.78 -22.25
N ARG A 37 -8.99 30.38 -21.67
CA ARG A 37 -8.85 31.55 -20.80
C ARG A 37 -7.88 31.24 -19.65
N VAL A 38 -6.79 31.98 -19.57
CA VAL A 38 -5.80 31.89 -18.49
C VAL A 38 -5.90 33.17 -17.67
N VAL A 39 -6.08 33.03 -16.36
CA VAL A 39 -6.15 34.15 -15.42
C VAL A 39 -4.92 34.10 -14.51
N SER A 40 -4.19 35.20 -14.43
CA SER A 40 -3.01 35.34 -13.58
C SER A 40 -3.37 35.49 -12.11
N ARG A 41 -2.36 35.48 -11.24
CA ARG A 41 -2.57 35.69 -9.79
C ARG A 41 -3.07 37.09 -9.43
N SER A 42 -2.81 38.11 -10.25
CA SER A 42 -3.36 39.47 -10.06
C SER A 42 -4.84 39.57 -10.46
N GLY A 43 -5.39 38.52 -11.09
CA GLY A 43 -6.75 38.53 -11.64
C GLY A 43 -6.82 38.96 -13.11
N ASP A 44 -5.68 39.34 -13.71
CA ASP A 44 -5.63 39.76 -15.11
C ASP A 44 -5.72 38.56 -16.05
N GLU A 45 -6.43 38.75 -17.16
CA GLU A 45 -6.51 37.79 -18.25
C GLU A 45 -5.19 37.78 -19.05
N CYS A 46 -4.57 36.61 -19.15
CA CYS A 46 -3.28 36.44 -19.80
C CYS A 46 -3.44 36.38 -21.32
N VAL A 47 -2.42 36.86 -22.02
CA VAL A 47 -2.29 36.81 -23.48
C VAL A 47 -0.98 36.13 -23.86
N VAL A 48 -0.85 35.68 -25.11
CA VAL A 48 0.44 35.26 -25.65
C VAL A 48 1.20 36.50 -26.12
N ALA A 49 2.41 36.69 -25.60
CA ALA A 49 3.27 37.82 -25.97
C ALA A 49 4.58 37.30 -26.56
N CYS A 50 5.05 37.97 -27.61
CA CYS A 50 6.38 37.76 -28.17
C CYS A 50 7.31 38.80 -27.52
N THR A 51 8.06 38.38 -26.49
CA THR A 51 8.90 39.28 -25.69
C THR A 51 10.29 38.69 -25.50
N GLU A 52 11.28 39.56 -25.30
CA GLU A 52 12.63 39.15 -24.90
C GLU A 52 12.62 38.58 -23.48
N GLN A 53 13.06 37.33 -23.36
CA GLN A 53 13.00 36.54 -22.13
C GLN A 53 14.09 35.47 -22.16
N TRP A 54 14.60 35.10 -20.97
CA TRP A 54 15.49 33.95 -20.82
C TRP A 54 14.67 32.66 -20.74
N TYR A 55 15.14 31.65 -21.46
CA TYR A 55 14.50 30.34 -21.56
C TYR A 55 15.48 29.23 -21.20
N ILE A 56 14.94 28.15 -20.61
CA ILE A 56 15.62 26.86 -20.54
C ILE A 56 15.12 25.99 -21.69
N THR A 57 16.03 25.41 -22.46
CA THR A 57 15.77 24.68 -23.71
C THR A 57 15.57 23.18 -23.48
N TYR A 58 14.60 22.79 -22.64
CA TYR A 58 14.30 21.39 -22.35
C TYR A 58 13.92 20.53 -23.59
N GLY A 59 13.57 21.18 -24.71
CA GLY A 59 13.29 20.52 -25.98
C GLY A 59 14.52 20.06 -26.78
N GLU A 60 15.74 20.35 -26.32
CA GLU A 60 16.96 19.87 -26.97
C GLU A 60 16.99 18.35 -27.01
N ALA A 61 17.25 17.79 -28.20
CA ALA A 61 17.12 16.36 -28.45
C ALA A 61 18.03 15.51 -27.56
N GLU A 62 19.27 15.96 -27.34
CA GLU A 62 20.25 15.24 -26.51
C GLU A 62 19.85 15.26 -25.03
N TRP A 63 19.42 16.41 -24.50
CA TRP A 63 19.01 16.53 -23.11
C TRP A 63 17.71 15.77 -22.83
N LYS A 64 16.73 15.87 -23.74
CA LYS A 64 15.50 15.07 -23.68
C LYS A 64 15.80 13.58 -23.69
N LYS A 65 16.75 13.12 -24.51
CA LYS A 65 17.18 11.72 -24.54
C LYS A 65 17.77 11.28 -23.20
N GLN A 66 18.64 12.08 -22.59
CA GLN A 66 19.19 11.79 -21.26
C GLN A 66 18.09 11.70 -20.19
N ALA A 67 17.13 12.62 -20.20
CA ALA A 67 15.98 12.56 -19.31
C ALA A 67 15.13 11.30 -19.54
N GLN A 68 14.90 10.89 -20.79
CA GLN A 68 14.18 9.65 -21.14
C GLN A 68 14.92 8.39 -20.69
N GLU A 69 16.24 8.33 -20.89
CA GLU A 69 17.06 7.22 -20.39
C GLU A 69 16.93 7.07 -18.87
N TYR A 70 16.97 8.19 -18.15
CA TYR A 70 16.80 8.20 -16.71
C TYR A 70 15.40 7.76 -16.23
N LEU A 71 14.32 8.10 -16.95
CA LEU A 71 12.97 7.63 -16.60
C LEU A 71 12.87 6.09 -16.53
N SER A 72 13.73 5.37 -17.26
CA SER A 72 13.71 3.90 -17.27
C SER A 72 14.22 3.26 -15.97
N SER A 73 15.13 3.92 -15.25
CA SER A 73 15.78 3.36 -14.05
C SER A 73 15.11 3.73 -12.73
N ILE A 74 14.19 4.69 -12.74
CA ILE A 74 13.65 5.30 -11.53
C ILE A 74 12.36 4.64 -11.04
N ASN A 75 12.14 4.66 -9.72
CA ASN A 75 10.90 4.19 -9.11
C ASN A 75 9.84 5.31 -8.99
N PHE A 76 8.69 5.12 -9.63
CA PHE A 76 7.57 6.06 -9.60
C PHE A 76 6.41 5.66 -8.68
N TYR A 77 6.48 4.47 -8.06
CA TYR A 77 5.45 3.89 -7.18
C TYR A 77 4.05 3.69 -7.82
N SER A 78 3.79 4.23 -9.02
CA SER A 78 2.58 4.11 -9.80
C SER A 78 2.86 4.32 -11.29
N ASP A 79 2.24 3.52 -12.15
CA ASP A 79 2.31 3.68 -13.60
C ASP A 79 1.70 5.00 -14.08
N MET A 80 0.70 5.54 -13.36
CA MET A 80 0.11 6.84 -13.69
C MET A 80 1.12 7.97 -13.56
N THR A 81 1.95 7.94 -12.51
CA THR A 81 3.03 8.90 -12.31
C THR A 81 4.06 8.80 -13.43
N ARG A 82 4.48 7.58 -13.78
CA ARG A 82 5.41 7.32 -14.90
C ARG A 82 4.90 7.89 -16.21
N HIS A 83 3.66 7.54 -16.60
CA HIS A 83 3.04 8.06 -17.82
C HIS A 83 2.90 9.59 -17.80
N GLY A 84 2.68 10.19 -16.62
CA GLY A 84 2.66 11.64 -16.45
C GLY A 84 3.99 12.30 -16.85
N PHE A 85 5.12 11.75 -16.38
CA PHE A 85 6.45 12.22 -16.80
C PHE A 85 6.70 11.99 -18.29
N GLU A 86 6.46 10.78 -18.78
CA GLU A 86 6.66 10.44 -20.20
C GLU A 86 5.86 11.38 -21.11
N HIS A 87 4.59 11.62 -20.79
CA HIS A 87 3.74 12.58 -21.49
C HIS A 87 4.33 13.99 -21.47
N THR A 88 4.78 14.49 -20.33
CA THR A 88 5.40 15.82 -20.25
C THR A 88 6.66 15.94 -21.10
N LEU A 89 7.53 14.93 -21.10
CA LEU A 89 8.73 14.91 -21.94
C LEU A 89 8.39 14.96 -23.44
N THR A 90 7.19 14.53 -23.88
CA THR A 90 6.82 14.59 -25.30
C THR A 90 6.65 16.02 -25.82
N TRP A 91 6.01 16.90 -25.05
CA TRP A 91 5.63 18.25 -25.49
C TRP A 91 6.49 19.37 -24.88
N LEU A 92 7.23 19.09 -23.80
CA LEU A 92 8.09 20.09 -23.16
C LEU A 92 9.18 20.55 -24.15
N ASN A 93 9.28 21.87 -24.32
CA ASN A 93 10.22 22.50 -25.23
C ASN A 93 10.98 23.62 -24.53
N GLN A 94 10.76 24.87 -24.89
CA GLN A 94 11.35 26.03 -24.21
C GLN A 94 10.48 26.41 -23.01
N TRP A 95 11.12 26.61 -21.86
CA TRP A 95 10.45 27.10 -20.65
C TRP A 95 10.98 28.46 -20.24
N ALA A 96 10.08 29.44 -20.18
CA ALA A 96 10.41 30.82 -19.86
C ALA A 96 10.73 30.96 -18.37
N CYS A 97 12.01 31.06 -18.01
CA CYS A 97 12.48 31.00 -16.62
C CYS A 97 12.66 32.38 -15.98
N SER A 98 12.93 33.43 -16.76
CA SER A 98 13.12 34.77 -16.18
C SER A 98 11.81 35.44 -15.79
N ARG A 99 11.81 36.19 -14.69
CA ARG A 99 10.72 37.08 -14.25
C ARG A 99 11.28 38.46 -13.89
N SER A 100 10.58 39.53 -14.23
CA SER A 100 11.01 40.91 -13.92
C SER A 100 10.34 41.50 -12.68
N PHE A 101 9.37 40.79 -12.10
CA PHE A 101 8.60 41.23 -10.94
C PHE A 101 8.33 40.03 -10.01
N GLY A 102 8.44 40.25 -8.70
CA GLY A 102 8.26 39.23 -7.68
C GLY A 102 9.47 39.14 -6.74
N LEU A 103 9.54 38.03 -6.00
CA LEU A 103 10.70 37.65 -5.19
C LEU A 103 11.41 36.48 -5.87
N GLY A 104 12.73 36.39 -5.70
CA GLY A 104 13.55 35.32 -6.26
C GLY A 104 15.03 35.65 -6.20
N THR A 105 15.86 34.83 -6.87
CA THR A 105 17.30 35.10 -7.01
C THR A 105 17.57 35.78 -8.34
N ARG A 106 18.33 36.88 -8.34
CA ARG A 106 18.72 37.59 -9.57
C ARG A 106 19.56 36.69 -10.46
N ILE A 107 19.35 36.75 -11.77
CA ILE A 107 20.20 36.04 -12.73
C ILE A 107 21.60 36.69 -12.70
N PRO A 108 22.68 35.95 -12.45
CA PRO A 108 24.01 36.52 -12.21
C PRO A 108 24.57 37.39 -13.34
N TRP A 109 24.16 37.15 -14.58
CA TRP A 109 24.59 37.92 -15.76
C TRP A 109 23.53 38.92 -16.26
N ASP A 110 22.34 38.93 -15.67
CA ASP A 110 21.25 39.84 -16.03
C ASP A 110 20.35 40.11 -14.82
N GLU A 111 20.82 41.00 -13.95
CA GLU A 111 20.19 41.32 -12.66
C GLU A 111 18.78 41.92 -12.76
N LYS A 112 18.33 42.27 -13.96
CA LYS A 112 16.94 42.71 -14.21
C LYS A 112 15.93 41.60 -13.93
N TYR A 113 16.36 40.34 -14.06
CA TYR A 113 15.48 39.19 -13.99
C TYR A 113 15.80 38.27 -12.80
N PHE A 114 14.77 37.55 -12.35
CA PHE A 114 14.84 36.52 -11.32
C PHE A 114 14.58 35.13 -11.90
N ALA A 115 15.15 34.10 -11.27
CA ALA A 115 14.91 32.69 -11.56
C ALA A 115 14.71 31.86 -10.28
N ASP A 116 14.11 30.67 -10.45
CA ASP A 116 13.85 29.69 -9.39
C ASP A 116 14.80 28.47 -9.50
N SER A 117 14.90 27.69 -8.42
CA SER A 117 15.82 26.54 -8.32
C SER A 117 15.09 25.19 -8.38
N THR A 118 15.72 24.21 -9.03
CA THR A 118 15.18 22.84 -9.22
C THR A 118 16.01 21.76 -8.54
N ILE A 119 17.26 22.08 -8.17
CA ILE A 119 18.26 21.18 -7.56
C ILE A 119 18.54 21.50 -6.08
N TYR A 120 17.68 22.27 -5.43
CA TYR A 120 17.90 22.75 -4.05
C TYR A 120 18.03 21.63 -3.00
N MET A 121 17.70 20.37 -3.32
CA MET A 121 17.92 19.26 -2.39
C MET A 121 19.40 19.02 -2.13
N ALA A 122 20.28 19.29 -3.12
CA ALA A 122 21.73 19.22 -2.90
C ALA A 122 22.17 20.23 -1.83
N TYR A 123 21.55 21.42 -1.82
CA TYR A 123 21.82 22.44 -0.82
C TYR A 123 21.45 21.99 0.61
N TYR A 124 20.40 21.18 0.78
CA TYR A 124 20.03 20.66 2.11
C TYR A 124 21.17 19.89 2.79
N THR A 125 21.99 19.19 2.01
CA THR A 125 23.10 18.38 2.54
C THR A 125 24.14 19.22 3.26
N ILE A 126 24.33 20.49 2.87
CA ILE A 126 25.34 21.37 3.46
C ILE A 126 24.76 22.59 4.18
N ALA A 127 23.45 22.83 4.08
CA ALA A 127 22.80 24.02 4.65
C ALA A 127 23.09 24.17 6.16
N HIS A 128 23.12 23.07 6.90
CA HIS A 128 23.41 23.06 8.32
C HIS A 128 24.86 23.50 8.65
N LEU A 129 25.80 23.34 7.71
CA LEU A 129 27.18 23.82 7.84
C LEU A 129 27.31 25.31 7.52
N LEU A 130 26.37 25.87 6.76
CA LEU A 130 26.38 27.27 6.32
C LEU A 130 25.57 28.19 7.23
N HIS A 131 24.49 27.69 7.84
CA HIS A 131 23.50 28.54 8.51
C HIS A 131 23.47 28.41 10.04
N ASN A 132 23.94 27.30 10.61
CA ASN A 132 23.97 27.05 12.05
C ASN A 132 22.65 27.46 12.76
N GLU A 133 21.53 26.89 12.29
CA GLU A 133 20.15 27.14 12.76
C GLU A 133 19.51 28.49 12.39
N ASP A 134 20.22 29.41 11.75
CA ASP A 134 19.64 30.64 11.23
C ASP A 134 19.00 30.44 9.84
N MET A 135 17.67 30.42 9.80
CA MET A 135 16.90 30.27 8.55
C MET A 135 17.21 31.36 7.51
N TYR A 136 17.66 32.54 7.91
CA TYR A 136 17.91 33.67 7.01
C TYR A 136 19.38 33.84 6.64
N GLY A 137 20.29 33.04 7.20
CA GLY A 137 21.73 33.10 6.92
C GLY A 137 22.39 34.43 7.32
N GLY A 138 21.83 35.15 8.30
CA GLY A 138 22.37 36.39 8.84
C GLY A 138 23.41 36.18 9.94
N SER A 139 23.47 35.00 10.55
CA SER A 139 24.47 34.69 11.58
C SER A 139 25.84 34.43 10.94
N SER A 140 26.86 35.20 11.35
CA SER A 140 28.26 35.04 10.91
C SER A 140 28.98 33.83 11.53
N THR A 141 28.23 32.87 12.06
CA THR A 141 28.77 31.83 12.94
C THR A 141 29.33 30.60 12.21
N SER A 142 29.00 30.41 10.93
CA SER A 142 29.43 29.25 10.12
C SER A 142 30.88 29.32 9.61
N GLY A 143 31.59 30.42 9.84
CA GLY A 143 32.97 30.59 9.38
C GLY A 143 33.14 30.62 7.85
N VAL A 144 32.02 30.65 7.09
CA VAL A 144 31.96 30.76 5.64
C VAL A 144 30.99 31.88 5.29
N THR A 145 31.45 32.89 4.56
CA THR A 145 30.55 33.97 4.09
C THR A 145 29.91 33.59 2.75
N PRO A 146 28.73 34.16 2.41
CA PRO A 146 28.09 33.90 1.12
C PRO A 146 28.99 34.16 -0.08
N GLU A 147 29.83 35.18 -0.03
CA GLU A 147 30.74 35.58 -1.11
C GLU A 147 31.86 34.56 -1.35
N GLN A 148 32.21 33.76 -0.34
CA GLN A 148 33.23 32.72 -0.44
C GLN A 148 32.74 31.46 -1.16
N MET A 149 31.43 31.32 -1.37
CA MET A 149 30.82 30.21 -2.11
C MET A 149 30.83 30.49 -3.62
N THR A 150 32.03 30.48 -4.21
CA THR A 150 32.25 30.70 -5.65
C THR A 150 31.85 29.48 -6.49
N ASN A 151 31.82 29.64 -7.82
CA ASN A 151 31.52 28.52 -8.73
C ASN A 151 32.48 27.34 -8.55
N GLU A 152 33.77 27.59 -8.34
CA GLU A 152 34.77 26.54 -8.13
C GLU A 152 34.53 25.77 -6.82
N VAL A 153 34.01 26.46 -5.80
CA VAL A 153 33.59 25.83 -4.54
C VAL A 153 32.37 24.95 -4.77
N TRP A 154 31.36 25.45 -5.49
CA TRP A 154 30.17 24.66 -5.83
C TRP A 154 30.49 23.44 -6.70
N ASP A 155 31.35 23.61 -7.71
CA ASP A 155 31.78 22.53 -8.59
C ASP A 155 32.54 21.45 -7.82
N PHE A 156 33.42 21.83 -6.90
CA PHE A 156 34.13 20.87 -6.05
C PHE A 156 33.18 20.03 -5.17
N ILE A 157 32.19 20.68 -4.58
CA ILE A 157 31.24 20.03 -3.66
C ILE A 157 30.28 19.12 -4.43
N PHE A 158 29.68 19.59 -5.53
CA PHE A 158 28.55 18.92 -6.17
C PHE A 158 28.83 18.27 -7.53
N CYS A 159 29.85 18.73 -8.27
CA CYS A 159 30.05 18.35 -9.67
C CYS A 159 31.42 17.68 -9.92
N ASP A 160 32.02 17.10 -8.88
CA ASP A 160 33.36 16.48 -8.94
C ASP A 160 34.46 17.39 -9.51
N GLY A 161 34.30 18.70 -9.33
CA GLY A 161 35.31 19.69 -9.67
C GLY A 161 36.61 19.50 -8.88
N PRO A 162 37.74 20.06 -9.38
CA PRO A 162 39.00 20.04 -8.66
C PRO A 162 38.92 20.88 -7.38
N PHE A 163 39.77 20.58 -6.39
CA PHE A 163 39.85 21.37 -5.16
C PHE A 163 40.14 22.86 -5.46
N PRO A 164 39.35 23.82 -4.94
CA PRO A 164 39.47 25.23 -5.29
C PRO A 164 40.63 25.87 -4.52
N LYS A 165 41.83 25.84 -5.11
CA LYS A 165 43.08 26.33 -4.47
C LYS A 165 43.05 27.81 -4.08
N SER A 166 42.22 28.61 -4.75
CA SER A 166 42.04 30.03 -4.49
C SER A 166 40.96 30.32 -3.44
N SER A 167 40.27 29.29 -2.94
CA SER A 167 39.21 29.48 -1.94
C SER A 167 39.79 29.88 -0.59
N GLU A 168 39.18 30.87 0.03
CA GLU A 168 39.44 31.27 1.42
C GLU A 168 38.75 30.34 2.43
N VAL A 169 37.83 29.48 1.97
CA VAL A 169 37.17 28.50 2.82
C VAL A 169 38.17 27.42 3.21
N SER A 170 38.23 27.10 4.50
CA SER A 170 39.18 26.09 4.98
C SER A 170 38.96 24.73 4.29
N GLN A 171 40.06 24.04 3.98
CA GLN A 171 40.03 22.71 3.37
C GLN A 171 39.17 21.72 4.18
N LEU A 172 39.21 21.83 5.51
CA LEU A 172 38.41 20.99 6.41
C LEU A 172 36.91 21.17 6.15
N ILE A 173 36.44 22.42 6.03
CA ILE A 173 35.03 22.73 5.79
C ILE A 173 34.61 22.28 4.39
N LEU A 174 35.42 22.56 3.36
CA LEU A 174 35.13 22.13 1.98
C LEU A 174 35.01 20.61 1.86
N ASN A 175 35.97 19.88 2.44
CA ASN A 175 35.93 18.41 2.44
C ASN A 175 34.71 17.88 3.20
N LYS A 176 34.33 18.52 4.32
CA LYS A 176 33.14 18.14 5.08
C LYS A 176 31.85 18.38 4.27
N MET A 177 31.74 19.51 3.57
CA MET A 177 30.60 19.79 2.69
C MET A 177 30.48 18.75 1.56
N LYS A 178 31.60 18.44 0.90
CA LYS A 178 31.63 17.38 -0.12
C LYS A 178 31.24 16.01 0.48
N GLN A 179 31.76 15.68 1.65
CA GLN A 179 31.43 14.42 2.34
C GLN A 179 29.93 14.32 2.69
N GLU A 180 29.32 15.38 3.20
CA GLU A 180 27.87 15.39 3.49
C GLU A 180 27.06 15.20 2.21
N PHE A 181 27.41 15.90 1.13
CA PHE A 181 26.76 15.71 -0.16
C PHE A 181 26.88 14.27 -0.66
N GLU A 182 28.10 13.74 -0.76
CA GLU A 182 28.35 12.37 -1.25
C GLU A 182 27.72 11.27 -0.37
N TYR A 183 27.50 11.55 0.92
CA TYR A 183 26.83 10.62 1.82
C TYR A 183 25.30 10.62 1.61
N TRP A 184 24.69 11.80 1.49
CA TRP A 184 23.23 11.95 1.43
C TRP A 184 22.64 11.92 0.03
N TYR A 185 23.45 12.12 -1.01
CA TYR A 185 23.01 12.12 -2.40
C TYR A 185 23.39 10.83 -3.12
N PRO A 186 22.55 10.30 -4.03
CA PRO A 186 21.28 10.85 -4.52
C PRO A 186 20.17 10.79 -3.47
N PHE A 187 19.17 11.67 -3.56
CA PHE A 187 18.01 11.55 -2.68
C PHE A 187 17.17 10.31 -3.05
N ASP A 188 16.75 9.56 -2.02
CA ASP A 188 16.02 8.31 -2.17
C ASP A 188 14.59 8.53 -2.69
N LEU A 189 13.90 9.52 -2.14
CA LEU A 189 12.47 9.72 -2.35
C LEU A 189 12.09 11.19 -2.35
N ARG A 190 11.33 11.59 -3.36
CA ARG A 190 10.63 12.88 -3.39
C ARG A 190 9.12 12.71 -3.48
N VAL A 191 8.41 13.27 -2.50
CA VAL A 191 6.96 13.20 -2.40
C VAL A 191 6.33 14.52 -2.81
N SER A 192 5.26 14.48 -3.62
CA SER A 192 4.59 15.69 -4.12
C SER A 192 3.16 15.42 -4.62
N GLY A 193 2.35 16.47 -4.74
CA GLY A 193 1.10 16.41 -5.52
C GLY A 193 1.35 16.16 -7.01
N LYS A 194 0.38 15.52 -7.67
CA LYS A 194 0.40 15.21 -9.11
C LYS A 194 0.46 16.43 -10.03
N ASP A 195 0.06 17.59 -9.53
CA ASP A 195 0.12 18.88 -10.23
C ASP A 195 1.55 19.33 -10.54
N LEU A 196 2.55 18.87 -9.78
CA LEU A 196 3.95 19.21 -10.00
C LEU A 196 4.67 18.30 -11.01
N ILE A 197 4.03 17.21 -11.46
CA ILE A 197 4.63 16.28 -12.44
C ILE A 197 4.98 17.04 -13.72
N GLN A 198 4.05 17.83 -14.25
CA GLN A 198 4.18 18.47 -15.56
C GLN A 198 5.11 19.69 -15.57
N ASN A 199 5.66 20.07 -14.43
CA ASN A 199 6.51 21.24 -14.28
C ASN A 199 7.71 20.90 -13.37
N HIS A 200 7.69 21.31 -12.11
CA HIS A 200 8.78 21.25 -11.15
C HIS A 200 9.47 19.89 -11.06
N LEU A 201 8.71 18.79 -11.00
CA LEU A 201 9.33 17.46 -10.90
C LEU A 201 10.00 17.08 -12.22
N THR A 202 9.40 17.39 -13.37
CA THR A 202 10.07 17.19 -14.67
C THR A 202 11.31 18.08 -14.79
N PHE A 203 11.24 19.35 -14.36
CA PHE A 203 12.40 20.24 -14.37
C PHE A 203 13.50 19.74 -13.43
N CYS A 204 13.14 19.16 -12.29
CA CYS A 204 14.07 18.49 -11.39
C CYS A 204 14.85 17.42 -12.16
N ILE A 205 14.17 16.53 -12.89
CA ILE A 205 14.83 15.50 -13.73
C ILE A 205 15.79 16.12 -14.74
N TYR A 206 15.33 17.09 -15.52
CA TYR A 206 16.17 17.73 -16.53
C TYR A 206 17.41 18.37 -15.90
N ASN A 207 17.25 19.17 -14.84
CA ASN A 207 18.40 19.85 -14.25
C ASN A 207 19.38 18.89 -13.55
N HIS A 208 18.93 17.80 -12.94
CA HIS A 208 19.83 16.78 -12.40
C HIS A 208 20.62 16.08 -13.51
N THR A 209 19.95 15.71 -14.62
CA THR A 209 20.63 15.06 -15.76
C THR A 209 21.62 15.98 -16.48
N ALA A 210 21.43 17.30 -16.44
CA ALA A 210 22.35 18.27 -17.02
C ALA A 210 23.57 18.60 -16.15
N ILE A 211 23.40 18.66 -14.82
CA ILE A 211 24.42 19.18 -13.91
C ILE A 211 25.17 18.06 -13.21
N MET A 212 24.46 17.00 -12.80
CA MET A 212 24.98 15.99 -11.88
C MET A 212 25.41 14.72 -12.62
N SER A 213 26.39 14.04 -12.05
CA SER A 213 26.81 12.71 -12.49
C SER A 213 25.66 11.68 -12.33
N LYS A 214 25.70 10.58 -13.09
CA LYS A 214 24.62 9.57 -13.08
C LYS A 214 24.37 8.94 -11.71
N ASN A 215 25.41 8.78 -10.89
CA ASN A 215 25.29 8.25 -9.53
C ASN A 215 24.57 9.21 -8.58
N HIS A 216 24.50 10.50 -8.89
CA HIS A 216 23.78 11.51 -8.10
C HIS A 216 22.38 11.80 -8.64
N TRP A 217 21.91 11.02 -9.63
CA TRP A 217 20.54 11.15 -10.12
C TRP A 217 19.53 10.59 -9.12
N PRO A 218 18.38 11.25 -8.91
CA PRO A 218 17.41 10.81 -7.90
C PRO A 218 16.88 9.39 -8.06
N LEU A 219 16.49 8.75 -6.95
CA LEU A 219 16.10 7.33 -6.98
C LEU A 219 14.59 7.09 -7.09
N GLY A 220 13.76 8.03 -6.61
CA GLY A 220 12.32 7.84 -6.60
C GLY A 220 11.48 9.10 -6.48
N PHE A 221 10.30 9.07 -7.14
CA PHE A 221 9.26 10.09 -6.98
C PHE A 221 7.93 9.42 -6.66
N ARG A 222 7.31 9.82 -5.54
CA ARG A 222 5.96 9.39 -5.17
C ARG A 222 5.01 10.56 -5.32
N CYS A 223 4.07 10.44 -6.24
CA CYS A 223 3.04 11.45 -6.43
C CYS A 223 1.71 11.03 -5.81
N ASN A 224 1.02 11.97 -5.18
CA ASN A 224 -0.33 11.79 -4.62
C ASN A 224 -1.34 12.74 -5.28
N GLY A 225 -2.63 12.42 -5.16
CA GLY A 225 -3.70 13.33 -5.55
C GLY A 225 -3.81 14.56 -4.64
N HIS A 226 -4.72 15.47 -5.00
CA HIS A 226 -5.03 16.59 -4.13
C HIS A 226 -5.81 16.11 -2.90
N LEU A 227 -5.62 16.78 -1.77
CA LEU A 227 -6.39 16.47 -0.58
C LEU A 227 -7.77 17.14 -0.67
N MET A 228 -8.81 16.35 -0.45
CA MET A 228 -10.18 16.78 -0.20
C MET A 228 -10.45 16.80 1.31
N LEU A 229 -11.43 17.60 1.73
CA LEU A 229 -11.95 17.64 3.09
C LEU A 229 -13.42 17.26 3.06
N ASP A 230 -13.78 16.18 3.75
CA ASP A 230 -15.12 15.60 3.81
C ASP A 230 -15.75 15.41 2.42
N SER A 231 -14.97 14.84 1.50
CA SER A 231 -15.32 14.54 0.10
C SER A 231 -15.59 15.78 -0.77
N MET A 232 -15.25 16.97 -0.28
CA MET A 232 -15.37 18.23 -1.00
C MET A 232 -14.00 18.85 -1.24
N LYS A 233 -13.85 19.55 -2.37
CA LYS A 233 -12.63 20.30 -2.66
C LYS A 233 -12.39 21.34 -1.57
N MET A 234 -11.16 21.41 -1.06
CA MET A 234 -10.80 22.44 -0.09
C MET A 234 -10.80 23.82 -0.74
N SER A 235 -11.58 24.75 -0.19
CA SER A 235 -11.62 26.14 -0.63
C SER A 235 -12.00 27.07 0.51
N LYS A 236 -11.23 28.15 0.67
CA LYS A 236 -11.54 29.21 1.64
C LYS A 236 -12.88 29.88 1.35
N SER A 237 -13.27 30.00 0.07
CA SER A 237 -14.50 30.69 -0.33
C SER A 237 -15.78 29.92 0.00
N THR A 238 -15.71 28.58 0.07
CA THR A 238 -16.87 27.74 0.41
C THR A 238 -16.96 27.45 1.91
N GLY A 239 -16.00 27.94 2.71
CA GLY A 239 -15.86 27.60 4.14
C GLY A 239 -15.30 26.21 4.39
N ASN A 240 -15.12 25.37 3.36
CA ASN A 240 -14.55 24.03 3.48
C ASN A 240 -13.02 24.09 3.40
N PHE A 241 -12.38 24.55 4.47
CA PHE A 241 -10.94 24.67 4.55
C PHE A 241 -10.48 24.49 5.99
N MET A 242 -9.37 23.78 6.17
CA MET A 242 -8.77 23.54 7.48
C MET A 242 -7.25 23.70 7.36
N THR A 243 -6.68 24.57 8.16
CA THR A 243 -5.22 24.70 8.29
C THR A 243 -4.66 23.56 9.14
N LEU A 244 -3.36 23.29 9.01
CA LEU A 244 -2.66 22.32 9.85
C LEU A 244 -2.83 22.63 11.36
N ARG A 245 -2.77 23.91 11.73
CA ARG A 245 -2.91 24.33 13.14
C ARG A 245 -4.31 24.04 13.66
N GLU A 246 -5.35 24.32 12.87
CA GLU A 246 -6.74 24.03 13.23
C GLU A 246 -6.95 22.52 13.35
N ALA A 247 -6.48 21.72 12.39
CA ALA A 247 -6.58 20.26 12.43
C ALA A 247 -5.93 19.67 13.70
N ILE A 248 -4.71 20.11 14.04
CA ILE A 248 -4.01 19.66 15.25
C ILE A 248 -4.74 20.09 16.52
N ALA A 249 -5.27 21.32 16.57
CA ALA A 249 -6.01 21.82 17.73
C ALA A 249 -7.33 21.07 17.92
N GLU A 250 -8.00 20.70 16.84
CA GLU A 250 -9.30 20.00 16.88
C GLU A 250 -9.14 18.50 17.16
N TYR A 251 -8.16 17.84 16.54
CA TYR A 251 -8.05 16.37 16.59
C TYR A 251 -6.84 15.83 17.33
N SER A 252 -5.89 16.67 17.75
CA SER A 252 -4.50 16.31 18.08
C SER A 252 -3.63 15.97 16.86
N ALA A 253 -2.31 16.03 17.06
CA ALA A 253 -1.34 15.69 16.02
C ALA A 253 -1.47 14.24 15.55
N ASP A 254 -1.65 13.29 16.47
CA ASP A 254 -1.67 11.86 16.13
C ASP A 254 -2.96 11.43 15.44
N ALA A 255 -4.13 11.93 15.86
CA ALA A 255 -5.37 11.60 15.15
C ALA A 255 -5.43 12.28 13.77
N THR A 256 -4.85 13.48 13.63
CA THR A 256 -4.68 14.13 12.33
C THR A 256 -3.79 13.28 11.41
N ARG A 257 -2.63 12.82 11.90
CA ARG A 257 -1.72 11.94 11.12
C ARG A 257 -2.35 10.59 10.80
N PHE A 258 -3.11 10.01 11.73
CA PHE A 258 -3.87 8.78 11.51
C PHE A 258 -4.87 8.96 10.36
N SER A 259 -5.67 10.02 10.39
CA SER A 259 -6.64 10.33 9.33
C SER A 259 -5.96 10.61 7.98
N LEU A 260 -4.81 11.31 7.99
CA LEU A 260 -4.01 11.53 6.78
C LEU A 260 -3.42 10.24 6.20
N ALA A 261 -3.04 9.28 7.04
CA ALA A 261 -2.60 7.96 6.58
C ALA A 261 -3.77 7.16 5.97
N ASP A 262 -4.99 7.26 6.52
CA ASP A 262 -6.19 6.62 5.93
C ASP A 262 -6.71 7.32 4.66
N ALA A 263 -6.35 8.59 4.44
CA ALA A 263 -6.94 9.43 3.40
C ALA A 263 -6.75 8.92 1.97
N GLY A 264 -5.65 8.23 1.67
CA GLY A 264 -5.39 7.62 0.37
C GLY A 264 -3.90 7.45 0.02
N ASP A 265 -3.59 6.33 -0.64
CA ASP A 265 -2.21 5.94 -0.98
C ASP A 265 -1.82 6.20 -2.44
N GLY A 266 -2.78 6.59 -3.28
CA GLY A 266 -2.62 6.67 -4.75
C GLY A 266 -2.52 8.09 -5.32
N VAL A 267 -2.62 8.17 -6.65
CA VAL A 267 -2.62 9.42 -7.44
C VAL A 267 -4.03 10.03 -7.56
N ASP A 268 -5.06 9.25 -7.25
CA ASP A 268 -6.41 9.77 -7.07
C ASP A 268 -6.46 10.72 -5.87
N ASP A 269 -7.42 11.64 -5.89
CA ASP A 269 -7.54 12.64 -4.82
C ASP A 269 -7.85 11.95 -3.48
N ALA A 270 -6.98 12.22 -2.50
CA ALA A 270 -7.10 11.69 -1.15
C ALA A 270 -8.20 12.44 -0.39
N ASN A 271 -8.77 11.82 0.64
CA ASN A 271 -9.87 12.43 1.39
C ASN A 271 -9.62 12.43 2.89
N PHE A 272 -9.40 13.60 3.47
CA PHE A 272 -9.42 13.76 4.91
C PHE A 272 -10.87 13.80 5.37
N VAL A 273 -11.26 12.85 6.24
CA VAL A 273 -12.62 12.74 6.76
C VAL A 273 -12.63 13.06 8.24
N SER A 274 -13.38 14.07 8.64
CA SER A 274 -13.46 14.56 10.03
C SER A 274 -13.97 13.48 10.99
N SER A 275 -14.89 12.63 10.53
CA SER A 275 -15.39 11.49 11.32
C SER A 275 -14.33 10.40 11.54
N THR A 276 -13.40 10.19 10.59
CA THR A 276 -12.26 9.29 10.76
C THR A 276 -11.28 9.83 11.79
N ALA A 277 -10.99 11.13 11.77
CA ALA A 277 -10.13 11.77 12.78
C ALA A 277 -10.73 11.64 14.20
N ASN A 278 -12.02 11.92 14.37
CA ASN A 278 -12.73 11.72 15.63
C ASN A 278 -12.69 10.26 16.10
N LYS A 279 -12.88 9.32 15.17
CA LYS A 279 -12.76 7.89 15.47
C LYS A 279 -11.35 7.51 15.89
N ALA A 280 -10.31 8.06 15.26
CA ALA A 280 -8.93 7.80 15.64
C ALA A 280 -8.63 8.24 17.08
N ILE A 281 -9.17 9.38 17.54
CA ILE A 281 -9.07 9.79 18.95
C ILE A 281 -9.67 8.74 19.87
N LEU A 282 -10.88 8.28 19.55
CA LEU A 282 -11.57 7.26 20.35
C LEU A 282 -10.82 5.92 20.34
N ASP A 283 -10.34 5.49 19.18
CA ASP A 283 -9.67 4.20 19.02
C ASP A 283 -8.33 4.21 19.77
N LEU A 284 -7.49 5.24 19.59
CA LEU A 284 -6.23 5.38 20.33
C LEU A 284 -6.46 5.46 21.86
N SER A 285 -7.46 6.23 22.30
CA SER A 285 -7.76 6.35 23.75
C SER A 285 -8.24 5.02 24.35
N LYS A 286 -9.11 4.29 23.64
CA LYS A 286 -9.57 2.96 24.06
C LYS A 286 -8.43 1.95 24.13
N GLU A 287 -7.48 2.02 23.20
CA GLU A 287 -6.31 1.15 23.25
C GLU A 287 -5.43 1.45 24.47
N ILE A 288 -5.19 2.73 24.81
CA ILE A 288 -4.49 3.08 26.07
C ILE A 288 -5.23 2.51 27.27
N SER A 289 -6.54 2.76 27.41
CA SER A 289 -7.30 2.26 28.55
C SER A 289 -7.32 0.74 28.63
N TRP A 290 -7.41 0.05 27.49
CA TRP A 290 -7.32 -1.40 27.45
C TRP A 290 -5.94 -1.90 27.90
N MET A 291 -4.86 -1.24 27.45
CA MET A 291 -3.50 -1.61 27.87
C MET A 291 -3.32 -1.41 29.38
N GLU A 292 -3.76 -0.28 29.93
CA GLU A 292 -3.74 0.00 31.37
C GLU A 292 -4.51 -1.07 32.17
N GLU A 293 -5.69 -1.47 31.70
CA GLU A 293 -6.48 -2.53 32.33
C GLU A 293 -5.72 -3.87 32.34
N GLN A 294 -5.14 -4.28 31.21
CA GLN A 294 -4.40 -5.54 31.14
C GLN A 294 -3.11 -5.52 31.97
N LEU A 295 -2.42 -4.39 32.04
CA LEU A 295 -1.21 -4.23 32.87
C LEU A 295 -1.52 -4.35 34.37
N GLY A 296 -2.75 -4.04 34.79
CA GLY A 296 -3.23 -4.20 36.17
C GLY A 296 -4.01 -5.49 36.43
N ALA A 297 -4.20 -6.37 35.44
CA ALA A 297 -5.05 -7.55 35.56
C ALA A 297 -4.27 -8.79 36.03
N ASP A 298 -4.76 -9.42 37.10
CA ASP A 298 -4.24 -10.69 37.61
C ASP A 298 -4.89 -11.93 36.96
N THR A 299 -5.77 -11.73 35.97
CA THR A 299 -6.55 -12.82 35.34
C THR A 299 -5.82 -13.49 34.17
N LEU A 300 -4.69 -12.93 33.72
CA LEU A 300 -3.95 -13.46 32.58
C LEU A 300 -3.27 -14.79 32.92
N ARG A 301 -3.33 -15.73 31.97
CA ARG A 301 -2.72 -17.05 32.15
C ARG A 301 -1.20 -16.94 32.08
N ILE A 302 -0.55 -17.40 33.14
CA ILE A 302 0.91 -17.49 33.27
C ILE A 302 1.41 -18.83 32.72
N GLY A 303 2.60 -18.81 32.09
CA GLY A 303 3.26 -19.99 31.52
C GLY A 303 3.36 -19.91 30.00
N PRO A 304 4.01 -20.89 29.35
CA PRO A 304 4.28 -20.84 27.93
C PRO A 304 2.98 -20.86 27.09
N PRO A 305 2.93 -20.10 25.99
CA PRO A 305 1.82 -20.18 25.04
C PRO A 305 1.76 -21.58 24.42
N SER A 306 0.61 -22.24 24.52
CA SER A 306 0.47 -23.67 24.20
C SER A 306 -0.84 -24.01 23.48
N THR A 307 -1.86 -23.16 23.60
CA THR A 307 -3.19 -23.43 23.00
C THR A 307 -3.18 -23.20 21.49
N PHE A 308 -4.21 -23.72 20.80
CA PHE A 308 -4.42 -23.39 19.38
C PHE A 308 -4.55 -21.88 19.17
N ALA A 309 -5.33 -21.22 20.04
CA ALA A 309 -5.54 -19.78 19.98
C ALA A 309 -4.23 -19.00 20.15
N ASP A 310 -3.34 -19.44 21.06
CA ASP A 310 -2.03 -18.84 21.28
C ASP A 310 -1.17 -18.88 20.01
N ARG A 311 -1.08 -20.07 19.40
CA ARG A 311 -0.29 -20.26 18.16
C ARG A 311 -0.84 -19.40 17.03
N VAL A 312 -2.17 -19.34 16.89
CA VAL A 312 -2.81 -18.50 15.88
C VAL A 312 -2.49 -17.04 16.12
N PHE A 313 -2.59 -16.56 17.36
CA PHE A 313 -2.34 -15.15 17.67
C PHE A 313 -0.88 -14.74 17.43
N VAL A 314 0.08 -15.60 17.77
CA VAL A 314 1.49 -15.41 17.38
C VAL A 314 1.64 -15.28 15.86
N ASN A 315 1.00 -16.19 15.11
CA ASN A 315 1.07 -16.17 13.67
C ASN A 315 0.44 -14.90 13.06
N GLU A 316 -0.69 -14.43 13.60
CA GLU A 316 -1.33 -13.19 13.18
C GLU A 316 -0.45 -11.96 13.43
N MET A 317 0.27 -11.91 14.56
CA MET A 317 1.28 -10.87 14.80
C MET A 317 2.42 -10.93 13.79
N ASN A 318 2.93 -12.13 13.48
CA ASN A 318 3.97 -12.30 12.47
C ASN A 318 3.51 -11.85 11.07
N ILE A 319 2.27 -12.19 10.69
CA ILE A 319 1.64 -11.73 9.44
C ILE A 319 1.53 -10.21 9.42
N ALA A 320 1.01 -9.60 10.49
CA ALA A 320 0.87 -8.15 10.58
C ALA A 320 2.22 -7.46 10.41
N VAL A 321 3.26 -7.88 11.14
CA VAL A 321 4.61 -7.31 11.02
C VAL A 321 5.13 -7.35 9.58
N LYS A 322 5.00 -8.49 8.90
CA LYS A 322 5.49 -8.65 7.51
C LYS A 322 4.67 -7.88 6.49
N MET A 323 3.35 -7.88 6.61
CA MET A 323 2.49 -7.13 5.69
C MET A 323 2.65 -5.62 5.87
N THR A 324 2.74 -5.14 7.12
CA THR A 324 2.95 -3.73 7.42
C THR A 324 4.32 -3.24 6.93
N GLU A 325 5.36 -4.06 7.07
CA GLU A 325 6.70 -3.77 6.52
C GLU A 325 6.63 -3.56 5.00
N GLN A 326 6.00 -4.49 4.27
CA GLN A 326 5.80 -4.39 2.82
C GLN A 326 5.00 -3.14 2.43
N ASN A 327 3.96 -2.82 3.20
CA ASN A 327 3.13 -1.65 2.94
C ASN A 327 3.89 -0.34 3.16
N TYR A 328 4.69 -0.20 4.23
CA TYR A 328 5.55 0.98 4.42
C TYR A 328 6.62 1.11 3.32
N GLN A 329 7.28 0.00 2.94
CA GLN A 329 8.26 0.00 1.84
C GLN A 329 7.64 0.44 0.51
N ALA A 330 6.39 0.04 0.25
CA ALA A 330 5.63 0.45 -0.93
C ALA A 330 4.99 1.84 -0.80
N CYS A 331 5.20 2.55 0.31
CA CYS A 331 4.56 3.81 0.66
C CYS A 331 3.02 3.75 0.59
N LYS A 332 2.43 2.65 1.06
CA LYS A 332 0.99 2.43 1.23
C LYS A 332 0.62 2.59 2.71
N PHE A 333 0.47 3.82 3.15
CA PHE A 333 0.26 4.16 4.55
C PHE A 333 -1.12 3.78 5.07
N ARG A 334 -2.16 3.81 4.21
CA ARG A 334 -3.49 3.31 4.57
C ARG A 334 -3.45 1.81 4.81
N GLU A 335 -2.83 1.06 3.91
CA GLU A 335 -2.69 -0.39 4.07
C GLU A 335 -1.78 -0.76 5.26
N ALA A 336 -0.73 0.03 5.51
CA ALA A 336 0.11 -0.13 6.71
C ALA A 336 -0.70 0.09 8.00
N LEU A 337 -1.57 1.10 8.03
CA LEU A 337 -2.47 1.35 9.15
C LEU A 337 -3.48 0.22 9.36
N ILE A 338 -4.07 -0.29 8.28
CA ILE A 338 -5.01 -1.41 8.32
C ILE A 338 -4.31 -2.66 8.86
N THR A 339 -3.14 -3.01 8.33
CA THR A 339 -2.42 -4.23 8.72
C THR A 339 -1.77 -4.13 10.10
N GLY A 340 -1.16 -2.99 10.41
CA GLY A 340 -0.32 -2.79 11.59
C GLY A 340 -1.05 -2.24 12.82
N PHE A 341 -2.32 -1.88 12.70
CA PHE A 341 -3.13 -1.40 13.83
C PHE A 341 -4.51 -2.05 13.87
N VAL A 342 -5.35 -1.84 12.85
CA VAL A 342 -6.73 -2.34 12.84
C VAL A 342 -6.79 -3.87 12.79
N GLY A 343 -5.94 -4.48 11.94
CA GLY A 343 -5.82 -5.93 11.80
C GLY A 343 -5.31 -6.60 13.06
N LEU A 344 -4.37 -5.96 13.77
CA LEU A 344 -3.90 -6.41 15.07
C LEU A 344 -5.02 -6.38 16.13
N GLN A 345 -5.82 -5.31 16.20
CA GLN A 345 -6.99 -5.26 17.09
C GLN A 345 -7.98 -6.39 16.78
N ALA A 346 -8.22 -6.68 15.50
CA ALA A 346 -9.09 -7.79 15.09
C ALA A 346 -8.52 -9.15 15.50
N ALA A 347 -7.21 -9.38 15.32
CA ALA A 347 -6.52 -10.59 15.75
C ALA A 347 -6.61 -10.78 17.28
N ARG A 348 -6.39 -9.71 18.05
CA ARG A 348 -6.55 -9.72 19.51
C ARG A 348 -7.98 -10.05 19.93
N LYS A 349 -8.99 -9.44 19.28
CA LYS A 349 -10.40 -9.71 19.57
C LYS A 349 -10.74 -11.18 19.32
N TRP A 350 -10.27 -11.73 18.20
CA TRP A 350 -10.44 -13.16 17.90
C TRP A 350 -9.76 -14.03 18.96
N TYR A 351 -8.55 -13.67 19.37
CA TYR A 351 -7.79 -14.40 20.39
C TYR A 351 -8.50 -14.41 21.75
N TRP A 352 -8.99 -13.26 22.22
CA TRP A 352 -9.77 -13.12 23.45
C TRP A 352 -11.03 -14.00 23.41
N ILE A 353 -11.81 -13.92 22.32
CA ILE A 353 -13.01 -14.75 22.12
C ILE A 353 -12.65 -16.25 22.16
N SER A 354 -11.54 -16.63 21.52
CA SER A 354 -11.07 -18.01 21.41
C SER A 354 -10.64 -18.59 22.75
N CYS A 355 -9.94 -17.81 23.58
CA CYS A 355 -9.50 -18.26 24.90
C CYS A 355 -10.68 -18.57 25.84
N GLY A 356 -11.74 -17.75 25.82
CA GLY A 356 -12.87 -17.94 26.72
C GLY A 356 -12.44 -17.99 28.18
N SER A 357 -12.85 -19.05 28.90
CA SER A 357 -12.51 -19.23 30.32
C SER A 357 -11.03 -19.55 30.57
N GLN A 358 -10.24 -19.87 29.54
CA GLN A 358 -8.79 -20.11 29.71
C GLN A 358 -7.99 -18.81 29.83
N GLU A 359 -8.62 -17.66 29.57
CA GLU A 359 -8.03 -16.32 29.54
C GLU A 359 -6.84 -16.19 28.57
N MET A 360 -6.47 -14.95 28.25
CA MET A 360 -5.33 -14.68 27.37
C MET A 360 -4.01 -14.97 28.09
N ASN A 361 -2.99 -15.34 27.32
CA ASN A 361 -1.64 -15.52 27.84
C ASN A 361 -0.95 -14.19 28.10
N HIS A 362 -0.33 -14.06 29.27
CA HIS A 362 0.38 -12.84 29.69
C HIS A 362 1.46 -12.41 28.68
N ASP A 363 2.38 -13.31 28.32
CA ASP A 363 3.52 -12.95 27.47
C ASP A 363 3.09 -12.58 26.04
N LEU A 364 2.02 -13.19 25.54
CA LEU A 364 1.46 -12.83 24.24
C LEU A 364 0.78 -11.47 24.25
N VAL A 365 0.11 -11.10 25.35
CA VAL A 365 -0.47 -9.76 25.52
C VAL A 365 0.62 -8.69 25.53
N TRP A 366 1.72 -8.91 26.24
CA TRP A 366 2.87 -7.98 26.24
C TRP A 366 3.54 -7.89 24.87
N ARG A 367 3.74 -9.04 24.20
CA ARG A 367 4.27 -9.06 22.83
C ARG A 367 3.37 -8.29 21.87
N PHE A 368 2.06 -8.46 21.98
CA PHE A 368 1.09 -7.71 21.18
C PHE A 368 1.22 -6.20 21.39
N MET A 369 1.28 -5.74 22.64
CA MET A 369 1.43 -4.32 22.94
C MET A 369 2.75 -3.76 22.37
N ASP A 370 3.87 -4.48 22.51
CA ASP A 370 5.16 -4.09 21.90
C ASP A 370 5.06 -3.95 20.38
N VAL A 371 4.53 -4.98 19.72
CA VAL A 371 4.41 -5.04 18.26
C VAL A 371 3.51 -3.91 17.77
N GLN A 372 2.31 -3.77 18.32
CA GLN A 372 1.36 -2.73 17.88
C GLN A 372 1.95 -1.33 18.07
N THR A 373 2.59 -1.07 19.21
CA THR A 373 3.23 0.22 19.54
C THR A 373 4.30 0.59 18.51
N ARG A 374 5.14 -0.37 18.12
CA ARG A 374 6.22 -0.13 17.14
C ARG A 374 5.70 0.02 15.71
N LEU A 375 4.67 -0.74 15.32
CA LEU A 375 4.10 -0.67 13.97
C LEU A 375 3.34 0.64 13.71
N ILE A 376 2.70 1.22 14.74
CA ILE A 376 1.95 2.49 14.61
C ILE A 376 2.84 3.73 14.79
N ALA A 377 4.03 3.60 15.38
CA ALA A 377 4.93 4.72 15.68
C ALA A 377 5.20 5.69 14.50
N PRO A 378 5.39 5.24 13.24
CA PRO A 378 5.55 6.17 12.12
C PRO A 378 4.33 7.06 11.85
N ILE A 379 3.13 6.61 12.20
CA ILE A 379 1.86 7.32 11.97
C ILE A 379 1.47 8.14 13.20
N CYS A 380 1.45 7.52 14.39
CA CYS A 380 1.08 8.14 15.66
C CYS A 380 2.24 8.09 16.67
N PRO A 381 3.30 8.91 16.47
CA PRO A 381 4.51 8.81 17.27
C PRO A 381 4.31 9.19 18.74
N HIS A 382 3.45 10.16 19.07
CA HIS A 382 3.30 10.62 20.46
C HIS A 382 2.56 9.58 21.32
N TYR A 383 1.52 8.97 20.76
CA TYR A 383 0.80 7.82 21.29
C TYR A 383 1.76 6.65 21.51
N ALA A 384 2.53 6.30 20.47
CA ALA A 384 3.46 5.17 20.56
C ALA A 384 4.54 5.42 21.63
N GLU A 385 5.03 6.65 21.75
CA GLU A 385 6.01 7.05 22.76
C GLU A 385 5.42 6.98 24.18
N TYR A 386 4.18 7.42 24.38
CA TYR A 386 3.47 7.28 25.65
C TYR A 386 3.30 5.81 26.03
N VAL A 387 2.83 4.96 25.11
CA VAL A 387 2.68 3.52 25.37
C VAL A 387 4.04 2.88 25.69
N TRP A 388 5.08 3.19 24.93
CA TRP A 388 6.43 2.65 25.11
C TRP A 388 7.00 2.97 26.49
N ARG A 389 7.00 4.25 26.87
CA ARG A 389 7.68 4.74 28.07
C ARG A 389 6.81 4.69 29.31
N GLU A 390 5.53 5.04 29.19
CA GLU A 390 4.65 5.19 30.35
C GLU A 390 3.88 3.91 30.66
N LEU A 391 3.44 3.14 29.67
CA LEU A 391 2.71 1.91 29.91
C LEU A 391 3.65 0.70 30.00
N LEU A 392 4.47 0.48 28.97
CA LEU A 392 5.38 -0.66 28.90
C LEU A 392 6.66 -0.48 29.70
N LYS A 393 6.90 0.73 30.24
CA LYS A 393 8.08 1.09 31.04
C LYS A 393 9.40 0.68 30.38
N LYS A 394 9.49 0.86 29.06
CA LYS A 394 10.70 0.56 28.29
C LYS A 394 11.64 1.76 28.25
N ASP A 395 12.94 1.45 28.24
CA ASP A 395 13.99 2.46 28.14
C ASP A 395 14.11 3.01 26.71
N GLY A 396 14.60 4.26 26.62
CA GLY A 396 14.80 4.95 25.34
C GLY A 396 13.50 5.38 24.65
N PHE A 397 13.63 5.84 23.40
CA PHE A 397 12.51 6.25 22.55
C PHE A 397 12.03 5.09 21.67
N VAL A 398 10.73 5.01 21.37
CA VAL A 398 10.20 3.99 20.45
C VAL A 398 10.82 4.13 19.06
N ALA A 399 11.16 5.35 18.66
CA ALA A 399 11.85 5.65 17.42
C ALA A 399 13.20 4.91 17.27
N ASN A 400 13.86 4.58 18.40
CA ASN A 400 15.13 3.88 18.44
C ASN A 400 14.98 2.37 18.66
N ALA A 401 13.76 1.86 18.84
CA ALA A 401 13.50 0.45 19.14
C ALA A 401 13.67 -0.48 17.93
N GLY A 402 13.76 0.08 16.71
CA GLY A 402 13.81 -0.67 15.45
C GLY A 402 12.49 -1.37 15.09
N TRP A 403 12.47 -2.09 13.97
CA TRP A 403 11.30 -2.84 13.51
C TRP A 403 11.08 -4.14 14.31
N PRO A 404 9.84 -4.51 14.68
CA PRO A 404 9.59 -5.73 15.46
C PRO A 404 10.01 -7.00 14.72
N ALA A 405 10.64 -7.92 15.46
CA ALA A 405 11.03 -9.22 14.93
C ALA A 405 9.79 -10.12 14.76
N ALA A 406 9.72 -10.82 13.63
CA ALA A 406 8.66 -11.75 13.32
C ALA A 406 9.21 -12.96 12.54
N ASP A 407 8.75 -14.14 12.92
CA ASP A 407 9.01 -15.38 12.18
C ASP A 407 8.24 -15.39 10.85
N ALA A 408 8.57 -16.35 9.99
CA ALA A 408 7.80 -16.56 8.77
C ALA A 408 6.36 -16.99 9.12
N PRO A 409 5.34 -16.39 8.48
CA PRO A 409 3.95 -16.81 8.68
C PRO A 409 3.70 -18.29 8.40
N ASP A 410 3.00 -18.96 9.31
CA ASP A 410 2.47 -20.30 9.15
C ASP A 410 1.14 -20.26 8.37
N LEU A 411 1.24 -20.53 7.07
CA LEU A 411 0.08 -20.58 6.16
C LEU A 411 -0.87 -21.74 6.46
N THR A 412 -0.37 -22.83 7.05
CA THR A 412 -1.21 -23.97 7.46
C THR A 412 -2.11 -23.55 8.62
N LEU A 413 -1.54 -22.87 9.61
CA LEU A 413 -2.29 -22.39 10.76
C LEU A 413 -3.29 -21.29 10.39
N GLN A 414 -2.91 -20.39 9.46
CA GLN A 414 -3.83 -19.40 8.89
C GLN A 414 -5.04 -20.09 8.20
N SER A 415 -4.79 -21.16 7.44
CA SER A 415 -5.85 -21.94 6.80
C SER A 415 -6.75 -22.64 7.82
N ALA A 416 -6.17 -23.18 8.90
CA ALA A 416 -6.91 -23.82 9.98
C ALA A 416 -7.81 -22.82 10.74
N LYS A 417 -7.30 -21.61 11.04
CA LYS A 417 -8.09 -20.52 11.64
C LYS A 417 -9.29 -20.17 10.75
N LYS A 418 -9.04 -19.91 9.46
CA LYS A 418 -10.08 -19.56 8.49
C LYS A 418 -11.16 -20.64 8.42
N TYR A 419 -10.75 -21.91 8.40
CA TYR A 419 -11.66 -23.05 8.42
C TYR A 419 -12.60 -23.04 9.65
N VAL A 420 -12.06 -22.78 10.84
CA VAL A 420 -12.88 -22.67 12.08
C VAL A 420 -13.84 -21.48 11.99
N GLU A 421 -13.40 -20.32 11.52
CA GLU A 421 -14.25 -19.13 11.35
C GLU A 421 -15.39 -19.37 10.34
N ASP A 422 -15.08 -19.97 9.19
CA ASP A 422 -16.06 -20.29 8.14
C ASP A 422 -17.08 -21.33 8.63
N LEU A 423 -16.64 -22.31 9.42
CA LEU A 423 -17.53 -23.28 10.06
C LEU A 423 -18.48 -22.60 11.05
N ILE A 424 -17.96 -21.79 11.98
CA ILE A 424 -18.77 -21.06 12.97
C ILE A 424 -19.81 -20.18 12.25
N GLY A 425 -19.38 -19.43 11.23
CA GLY A 425 -20.26 -18.61 10.41
C GLY A 425 -21.36 -19.41 9.71
N SER A 426 -21.02 -20.59 9.17
CA SER A 426 -21.96 -21.48 8.50
C SER A 426 -22.95 -22.12 9.48
N MET A 427 -22.46 -22.59 10.63
CA MET A 427 -23.29 -23.14 11.71
C MET A 427 -24.26 -22.10 12.26
N MET A 428 -23.83 -20.86 12.52
CA MET A 428 -24.73 -19.79 12.98
C MET A 428 -25.83 -19.48 11.96
N LYS A 429 -25.49 -19.42 10.66
CA LYS A 429 -26.49 -19.22 9.59
C LYS A 429 -27.50 -20.37 9.55
N LEU A 430 -27.03 -21.62 9.68
CA LEU A 430 -27.90 -22.80 9.68
C LEU A 430 -28.78 -22.84 10.92
N TYR A 431 -28.21 -22.60 12.10
CA TYR A 431 -28.92 -22.57 13.38
C TYR A 431 -30.03 -21.52 13.35
N ASN A 432 -29.74 -20.29 12.91
CA ASN A 432 -30.75 -19.23 12.81
C ASN A 432 -31.89 -19.56 11.85
N LYS A 433 -31.62 -20.29 10.76
CA LYS A 433 -32.67 -20.77 9.83
C LYS A 433 -33.53 -21.86 10.45
N GLN A 434 -32.95 -22.74 11.25
CA GLN A 434 -33.64 -23.88 11.85
C GLN A 434 -34.23 -23.56 13.23
N LYS A 435 -33.89 -22.41 13.82
CA LYS A 435 -34.30 -22.00 15.16
C LYS A 435 -35.81 -22.07 15.41
N ALA A 436 -36.64 -21.76 14.40
CA ALA A 436 -38.09 -21.86 14.50
C ALA A 436 -38.62 -23.30 14.58
N ASN A 437 -37.85 -24.27 14.08
CA ASN A 437 -38.21 -25.70 14.05
C ASN A 437 -37.58 -26.48 15.22
N LEU A 438 -36.62 -25.88 15.94
CA LEU A 438 -36.01 -26.45 17.12
C LEU A 438 -36.92 -26.10 18.32
N THR A 439 -37.43 -27.12 19.01
CA THR A 439 -38.26 -26.97 20.23
C THR A 439 -37.42 -26.33 21.36
N ASN A 440 -38.05 -25.78 22.41
CA ASN A 440 -37.41 -25.16 23.60
C ASN A 440 -36.60 -26.15 24.49
N LYS A 441 -35.97 -27.14 23.86
CA LYS A 441 -35.18 -28.21 24.45
C LYS A 441 -33.69 -27.96 24.17
N LYS A 442 -32.82 -28.64 24.91
CA LYS A 442 -31.36 -28.54 24.72
C LYS A 442 -31.00 -28.88 23.28
N VAL A 443 -30.21 -28.03 22.62
CA VAL A 443 -29.79 -28.22 21.23
C VAL A 443 -28.35 -28.74 21.19
N ILE A 444 -28.18 -29.89 20.56
CA ILE A 444 -26.87 -30.51 20.33
C ILE A 444 -26.46 -30.27 18.87
N GLY A 445 -25.26 -29.75 18.64
CA GLY A 445 -24.67 -29.58 17.31
C GLY A 445 -23.74 -30.73 16.95
N LEU A 446 -24.10 -31.57 15.99
CA LEU A 446 -23.25 -32.63 15.47
C LEU A 446 -22.52 -32.16 14.21
N ILE A 447 -21.18 -32.19 14.22
CA ILE A 447 -20.33 -31.81 13.09
C ILE A 447 -19.72 -33.07 12.48
N TYR A 448 -20.19 -33.44 11.30
CA TYR A 448 -19.69 -34.61 10.57
C TYR A 448 -18.55 -34.22 9.63
N VAL A 449 -17.40 -34.86 9.84
CA VAL A 449 -16.16 -34.60 9.12
C VAL A 449 -15.80 -35.79 8.25
N LYS A 450 -15.26 -35.53 7.05
CA LYS A 450 -14.69 -36.54 6.17
C LYS A 450 -13.32 -36.09 5.69
N GLU A 451 -12.26 -36.62 6.30
CA GLU A 451 -10.88 -36.17 6.03
C GLU A 451 -10.30 -36.67 4.69
N GLN A 452 -11.02 -37.54 3.97
CA GLN A 452 -10.62 -38.03 2.67
C GLN A 452 -11.62 -37.61 1.60
N PHE A 453 -11.11 -37.03 0.50
CA PHE A 453 -11.91 -36.75 -0.68
C PHE A 453 -12.45 -38.05 -1.29
N ASP A 454 -13.63 -37.97 -1.90
CA ASP A 454 -14.16 -39.05 -2.75
C ASP A 454 -13.20 -39.32 -3.92
N GLU A 455 -13.16 -40.56 -4.41
CA GLU A 455 -12.25 -40.96 -5.49
C GLU A 455 -12.34 -40.04 -6.72
N TRP A 456 -13.55 -39.62 -7.10
CA TRP A 456 -13.74 -38.72 -8.24
C TRP A 456 -13.19 -37.31 -7.99
N LYS A 457 -13.21 -36.82 -6.74
CA LYS A 457 -12.61 -35.53 -6.35
C LYS A 457 -11.09 -35.64 -6.32
N ILE A 458 -10.54 -36.75 -5.83
CA ILE A 458 -9.10 -37.05 -5.87
C ILE A 458 -8.60 -37.01 -7.32
N GLU A 459 -9.33 -37.65 -8.23
CA GLU A 459 -8.96 -37.67 -9.64
C GLU A 459 -9.05 -36.26 -10.27
N CYS A 460 -10.09 -35.49 -9.95
CA CYS A 460 -10.18 -34.08 -10.34
C CYS A 460 -8.99 -33.24 -9.84
N LEU A 461 -8.56 -33.44 -8.59
CA LEU A 461 -7.41 -32.74 -8.02
C LEU A 461 -6.12 -33.14 -8.74
N ARG A 462 -5.89 -34.43 -9.03
CA ARG A 462 -4.74 -34.90 -9.80
C ARG A 462 -4.69 -34.28 -11.20
N ILE A 463 -5.83 -34.21 -11.89
CA ILE A 463 -5.93 -33.54 -13.19
C ILE A 463 -5.50 -32.07 -13.07
N LEU A 464 -5.98 -31.36 -12.04
CA LEU A 464 -5.58 -29.97 -11.82
C LEU A 464 -4.09 -29.84 -11.48
N GLN A 465 -3.55 -30.71 -10.62
CA GLN A 465 -2.13 -30.72 -10.26
C GLN A 465 -1.23 -30.91 -11.48
N ASN A 466 -1.57 -31.86 -12.36
CA ASN A 466 -0.82 -32.13 -13.59
C ASN A 466 -0.89 -30.98 -14.61
N ASN A 467 -1.89 -30.11 -14.48
CA ASN A 467 -2.13 -28.99 -15.40
C ASN A 467 -1.89 -27.62 -14.74
N PHE A 468 -1.19 -27.55 -13.60
CA PHE A 468 -0.92 -26.31 -12.87
C PHE A 468 0.58 -25.97 -12.92
N ASN A 469 0.90 -24.78 -13.44
CA ASN A 469 2.25 -24.24 -13.39
C ASN A 469 2.46 -23.49 -12.06
N ARG A 470 3.43 -23.96 -11.26
CA ARG A 470 3.71 -23.43 -9.92
C ARG A 470 4.31 -22.02 -9.93
N GLU A 471 5.06 -21.66 -10.96
CA GLU A 471 5.75 -20.38 -11.08
C GLU A 471 4.79 -19.28 -11.53
N THR A 472 4.00 -19.55 -12.58
CA THR A 472 3.06 -18.57 -13.15
C THR A 472 1.68 -18.60 -12.50
N ARG A 473 1.43 -19.56 -11.60
CA ARG A 473 0.11 -19.84 -10.97
C ARG A 473 -1.03 -19.97 -11.98
N CYS A 474 -0.71 -20.46 -13.17
CA CYS A 474 -1.65 -20.58 -14.26
C CYS A 474 -1.94 -22.05 -14.56
N PHE A 475 -3.15 -22.30 -15.05
CA PHE A 475 -3.56 -23.62 -15.51
C PHE A 475 -3.43 -23.73 -17.03
N ALA A 476 -3.26 -24.95 -17.52
CA ALA A 476 -3.44 -25.25 -18.94
C ALA A 476 -4.83 -24.82 -19.44
N ALA A 477 -4.96 -24.69 -20.76
CA ALA A 477 -6.22 -24.35 -21.41
C ALA A 477 -7.35 -25.29 -20.97
N VAL A 478 -8.58 -24.77 -20.89
CA VAL A 478 -9.74 -25.54 -20.42
C VAL A 478 -9.98 -26.79 -21.28
N SER A 479 -9.67 -26.75 -22.58
CA SER A 479 -9.72 -27.91 -23.48
C SER A 479 -8.87 -29.07 -22.97
N VAL A 480 -7.63 -28.82 -22.56
CA VAL A 480 -6.70 -29.83 -22.05
C VAL A 480 -7.22 -30.47 -20.76
N ILE A 481 -7.79 -29.66 -19.86
CA ILE A 481 -8.39 -30.15 -18.60
C ILE A 481 -9.63 -31.01 -18.89
N LEU A 482 -10.44 -30.64 -19.89
CA LEU A 482 -11.61 -31.41 -20.29
C LEU A 482 -11.24 -32.73 -20.95
N GLU A 483 -10.20 -32.75 -21.79
CA GLU A 483 -9.66 -33.98 -22.38
C GLU A 483 -9.10 -34.94 -21.31
N ALA A 484 -8.36 -34.39 -20.35
CA ALA A 484 -7.87 -35.16 -19.19
C ALA A 484 -9.03 -35.71 -18.34
N LEU A 485 -10.11 -34.95 -18.15
CA LEU A 485 -11.31 -35.41 -17.46
C LEU A 485 -12.04 -36.51 -18.26
N GLN A 486 -12.13 -36.37 -19.58
CA GLN A 486 -12.80 -37.33 -20.46
C GLN A 486 -12.07 -38.69 -20.49
N SER A 487 -10.74 -38.67 -20.40
CA SER A 487 -9.88 -39.86 -20.36
C SER A 487 -9.69 -40.44 -18.95
N SER A 488 -10.19 -39.77 -17.90
CA SER A 488 -10.02 -40.19 -16.51
C SER A 488 -10.90 -41.37 -16.09
N SER A 489 -10.50 -42.00 -14.97
CA SER A 489 -11.26 -43.07 -14.31
C SER A 489 -12.64 -42.65 -13.82
N VAL A 490 -12.94 -41.34 -13.74
CA VAL A 490 -14.25 -40.81 -13.35
C VAL A 490 -15.28 -41.01 -14.47
N ASN A 491 -14.85 -41.03 -15.73
CA ASN A 491 -15.76 -41.02 -16.86
C ASN A 491 -16.39 -42.38 -17.16
N GLN A 492 -15.85 -43.51 -16.65
CA GLN A 492 -16.39 -44.90 -16.65
C GLN A 492 -17.36 -45.34 -17.78
N GLY A 493 -17.26 -44.80 -19.01
CA GLY A 493 -18.23 -45.03 -20.08
C GLY A 493 -19.61 -44.38 -19.91
N LYS A 494 -19.78 -43.43 -18.99
CA LYS A 494 -21.01 -42.62 -18.82
C LYS A 494 -21.08 -41.48 -19.84
N ASP A 495 -22.26 -40.88 -20.00
CA ASP A 495 -22.43 -39.63 -20.77
C ASP A 495 -21.52 -38.54 -20.18
N PHE A 496 -20.54 -38.07 -20.96
CA PHE A 496 -19.56 -37.07 -20.53
C PHE A 496 -20.22 -35.78 -20.02
N ARG A 497 -21.44 -35.45 -20.48
CA ARG A 497 -22.21 -34.31 -19.96
C ARG A 497 -22.56 -34.47 -18.48
N GLN A 498 -22.82 -35.70 -18.00
CA GLN A 498 -23.09 -35.96 -16.59
C GLN A 498 -21.80 -35.84 -15.76
N THR A 499 -20.69 -36.37 -16.26
CA THR A 499 -19.36 -36.22 -15.64
C THR A 499 -18.98 -34.75 -15.50
N GLN A 500 -19.23 -33.94 -16.54
CA GLN A 500 -19.01 -32.49 -16.51
C GLN A 500 -19.90 -31.80 -15.48
N LYS A 501 -21.21 -32.11 -15.42
CA LYS A 501 -22.12 -31.52 -14.43
C LYS A 501 -21.67 -31.78 -12.99
N LEU A 502 -21.10 -32.96 -12.72
CA LEU A 502 -20.57 -33.32 -11.41
C LEU A 502 -19.23 -32.63 -11.10
N CYS A 503 -18.27 -32.68 -12.03
CA CYS A 503 -16.88 -32.32 -11.76
C CYS A 503 -16.58 -30.83 -11.95
N MET A 504 -17.25 -30.16 -12.89
CA MET A 504 -16.92 -28.77 -13.25
C MET A 504 -17.09 -27.76 -12.11
N PRO A 505 -18.14 -27.83 -11.26
CA PRO A 505 -18.24 -26.92 -10.11
C PRO A 505 -17.04 -27.06 -9.16
N PHE A 506 -16.62 -28.30 -8.88
CA PHE A 506 -15.48 -28.59 -8.00
C PHE A 506 -14.16 -28.13 -8.64
N LEU A 507 -13.91 -28.46 -9.91
CA LEU A 507 -12.74 -28.01 -10.66
C LEU A 507 -12.64 -26.48 -10.69
N LYS A 508 -13.76 -25.78 -10.95
CA LYS A 508 -13.79 -24.31 -10.99
C LYS A 508 -13.46 -23.70 -9.63
N SER A 509 -14.01 -24.27 -8.55
CA SER A 509 -13.69 -23.84 -7.18
C SER A 509 -12.20 -24.03 -6.89
N LYS A 510 -11.65 -25.22 -7.14
CA LYS A 510 -10.25 -25.53 -6.84
C LYS A 510 -9.24 -24.78 -7.72
N LYS A 511 -9.60 -24.47 -8.96
CA LYS A 511 -8.80 -23.56 -9.80
C LYS A 511 -8.72 -22.16 -9.21
N LYS A 512 -9.84 -21.64 -8.68
CA LYS A 512 -9.87 -20.34 -8.01
C LYS A 512 -8.96 -20.36 -6.77
N ASP A 513 -9.14 -21.37 -5.92
CA ASP A 513 -8.34 -21.53 -4.70
C ASP A 513 -6.84 -21.63 -5.01
N ALA A 514 -6.45 -22.34 -6.07
CA ALA A 514 -5.04 -22.53 -6.44
C ALA A 514 -4.36 -21.30 -7.05
N VAL A 515 -5.13 -20.41 -7.70
CA VAL A 515 -4.60 -19.11 -8.15
C VAL A 515 -4.25 -18.24 -6.93
N GLU A 516 -5.09 -18.28 -5.89
CA GLU A 516 -4.95 -17.48 -4.68
C GLU A 516 -3.89 -18.06 -3.72
N LEU A 517 -4.03 -19.33 -3.36
CA LEU A 517 -3.24 -20.03 -2.33
C LEU A 517 -2.07 -20.85 -2.90
N GLY A 518 -1.94 -20.93 -4.23
CA GLY A 518 -0.92 -21.73 -4.90
C GLY A 518 -1.19 -23.23 -4.91
N ALA A 519 -0.15 -24.03 -5.17
CA ALA A 519 -0.27 -25.47 -5.40
C ALA A 519 -0.90 -26.24 -4.22
N ARG A 520 -0.78 -25.73 -2.99
CA ARG A 520 -1.33 -26.37 -1.77
C ARG A 520 -2.85 -26.49 -1.79
N ALA A 521 -3.55 -25.62 -2.50
CA ALA A 521 -5.01 -25.73 -2.67
C ALA A 521 -5.45 -26.98 -3.42
N LEU A 522 -4.52 -27.62 -4.14
CA LEU A 522 -4.75 -28.82 -4.92
C LEU A 522 -4.32 -30.09 -4.18
N ASP A 523 -3.87 -30.00 -2.93
CA ASP A 523 -3.45 -31.15 -2.15
C ASP A 523 -4.61 -32.12 -1.91
N LEU A 524 -4.31 -33.41 -1.92
CA LEU A 524 -5.31 -34.49 -1.74
C LEU A 524 -5.82 -34.59 -0.29
N LYS A 525 -5.21 -33.83 0.62
CA LYS A 525 -5.59 -33.69 2.02
C LYS A 525 -5.47 -32.22 2.39
N LEU A 526 -6.24 -31.80 3.38
CA LEU A 526 -6.03 -30.50 3.99
C LEU A 526 -4.62 -30.45 4.63
N PRO A 527 -4.01 -29.26 4.71
CA PRO A 527 -2.69 -29.11 5.32
C PRO A 527 -2.71 -29.28 6.86
N PHE A 528 -3.90 -29.45 7.46
CA PHE A 528 -4.12 -29.66 8.88
C PHE A 528 -5.14 -30.81 9.10
N GLY A 529 -5.08 -31.46 10.27
CA GLY A 529 -6.07 -32.47 10.68
C GLY A 529 -7.39 -31.81 11.03
N GLU A 530 -8.46 -32.14 10.31
CA GLU A 530 -9.74 -31.44 10.42
C GLU A 530 -10.43 -31.76 11.75
N ILE A 531 -10.42 -33.05 12.15
CA ILE A 531 -10.97 -33.48 13.43
C ILE A 531 -10.19 -32.88 14.60
N GLU A 532 -8.85 -32.91 14.54
CA GLU A 532 -8.00 -32.37 15.60
C GLU A 532 -8.21 -30.87 15.80
N VAL A 533 -8.22 -30.09 14.71
CA VAL A 533 -8.46 -28.64 14.77
C VAL A 533 -9.83 -28.34 15.37
N LEU A 534 -10.88 -29.07 14.98
CA LEU A 534 -12.21 -28.87 15.56
C LEU A 534 -12.26 -29.27 17.03
N GLN A 535 -11.64 -30.40 17.41
CA GLN A 535 -11.58 -30.83 18.80
C GLN A 535 -10.87 -29.80 19.69
N GLN A 536 -9.77 -29.20 19.23
CA GLN A 536 -9.08 -28.13 19.95
C GLN A 536 -9.91 -26.84 20.10
N ASN A 537 -10.91 -26.63 19.23
CA ASN A 537 -11.73 -25.43 19.18
C ASN A 537 -13.22 -25.68 19.50
N LEU A 538 -13.57 -26.85 20.05
CA LEU A 538 -14.95 -27.25 20.34
C LEU A 538 -15.67 -26.26 21.26
N ASP A 539 -14.99 -25.80 22.32
CA ASP A 539 -15.54 -24.84 23.25
C ASP A 539 -15.82 -23.48 22.60
N LEU A 540 -14.92 -23.01 21.73
CA LEU A 540 -15.12 -21.79 20.93
C LEU A 540 -16.36 -21.93 20.04
N VAL A 541 -16.48 -23.02 19.28
CA VAL A 541 -17.63 -23.28 18.40
C VAL A 541 -18.93 -23.30 19.21
N LYS A 542 -18.94 -24.02 20.34
CA LYS A 542 -20.09 -24.13 21.25
C LYS A 542 -20.54 -22.76 21.75
N ARG A 543 -19.61 -21.94 22.25
CA ARG A 543 -19.90 -20.59 22.78
C ARG A 543 -20.40 -19.63 21.70
N GLN A 544 -19.78 -19.63 20.52
CA GLN A 544 -20.14 -18.70 19.44
C GLN A 544 -21.51 -19.02 18.83
N VAL A 545 -21.82 -20.31 18.62
CA VAL A 545 -23.13 -20.73 18.09
C VAL A 545 -24.20 -20.75 19.20
N LYS A 546 -23.82 -20.62 20.46
CA LYS A 546 -24.69 -20.63 21.67
C LYS A 546 -25.43 -21.96 21.84
N LEU A 547 -24.69 -23.05 21.73
CA LEU A 547 -25.19 -24.41 21.89
C LEU A 547 -24.83 -24.95 23.27
N GLU A 548 -25.63 -25.89 23.79
CA GLU A 548 -25.32 -26.57 25.04
C GLU A 548 -24.17 -27.58 24.85
N GLU A 549 -24.18 -28.29 23.71
CA GLU A 549 -23.25 -29.36 23.39
C GLU A 549 -22.92 -29.37 21.90
N VAL A 550 -21.66 -29.67 21.58
CA VAL A 550 -21.16 -29.83 20.22
C VAL A 550 -20.27 -31.06 20.16
N GLU A 551 -20.51 -31.93 19.19
CA GLU A 551 -19.70 -33.13 18.96
C GLU A 551 -19.09 -33.11 17.55
N VAL A 552 -17.82 -33.52 17.45
CA VAL A 552 -17.15 -33.76 16.16
C VAL A 552 -17.16 -35.26 15.90
N LEU A 553 -17.76 -35.65 14.78
CA LEU A 553 -18.05 -37.04 14.44
C LEU A 553 -17.46 -37.41 13.08
N SER A 554 -17.03 -38.66 12.92
CA SER A 554 -16.53 -39.14 11.65
C SER A 554 -17.68 -39.56 10.74
N ALA A 555 -17.77 -38.96 9.56
CA ALA A 555 -18.76 -39.32 8.56
C ALA A 555 -18.50 -40.70 7.94
N THR A 556 -17.39 -41.37 8.23
CA THR A 556 -17.10 -42.74 7.75
C THR A 556 -17.38 -43.81 8.80
N ASN A 557 -17.53 -43.42 10.07
CA ASN A 557 -17.83 -44.34 11.16
C ASN A 557 -19.36 -44.61 11.22
N PRO A 558 -19.82 -45.87 11.10
CA PRO A 558 -21.24 -46.20 11.19
C PRO A 558 -21.90 -45.81 12.52
N ASP A 559 -21.18 -45.92 13.64
CA ASP A 559 -21.71 -45.61 14.97
C ASP A 559 -21.94 -44.10 15.13
N ASP A 560 -21.00 -43.30 14.62
CA ASP A 560 -21.11 -41.85 14.58
C ASP A 560 -22.28 -41.40 13.71
N ARG A 561 -22.49 -42.04 12.54
CA ARG A 561 -23.66 -41.76 11.70
C ARG A 561 -24.97 -42.10 12.39
N ALA A 562 -25.02 -43.16 13.18
CA ALA A 562 -26.24 -43.56 13.89
C ALA A 562 -26.73 -42.47 14.86
N LYS A 563 -25.83 -41.64 15.40
CA LYS A 563 -26.17 -40.50 16.27
C LYS A 563 -27.05 -39.45 15.60
N ALA A 564 -27.02 -39.32 14.27
CA ALA A 564 -27.92 -38.41 13.55
C ALA A 564 -29.39 -38.85 13.55
N GLY A 565 -29.70 -40.10 13.95
CA GLY A 565 -31.08 -40.59 14.07
C GLY A 565 -31.91 -40.42 12.79
N SER A 566 -33.05 -39.73 12.88
CA SER A 566 -33.92 -39.44 11.73
C SER A 566 -33.28 -38.49 10.70
N HIS A 567 -32.21 -37.79 11.07
CA HIS A 567 -31.53 -36.81 10.22
C HIS A 567 -30.36 -37.40 9.41
N VAL A 568 -30.10 -38.71 9.46
CA VAL A 568 -29.03 -39.37 8.67
C VAL A 568 -29.14 -39.06 7.18
N LYS A 569 -30.36 -38.96 6.65
CA LYS A 569 -30.61 -38.56 5.25
C LYS A 569 -30.02 -37.19 4.88
N GLN A 570 -29.84 -36.29 5.85
CA GLN A 570 -29.21 -34.97 5.60
C GLN A 570 -27.70 -35.11 5.32
N ILE A 571 -27.04 -36.10 5.95
CA ILE A 571 -25.64 -36.44 5.66
C ILE A 571 -25.54 -37.02 4.24
N GLU A 572 -26.54 -37.78 3.78
CA GLU A 572 -26.57 -38.33 2.42
C GLU A 572 -26.88 -37.27 1.36
N GLN A 573 -27.78 -36.33 1.66
CA GLN A 573 -28.14 -35.22 0.77
C GLN A 573 -27.02 -34.20 0.64
N ASN A 574 -26.32 -33.92 1.75
CA ASN A 574 -25.18 -33.00 1.81
C ASN A 574 -23.99 -33.74 2.43
N PRO A 575 -23.29 -34.58 1.65
CA PRO A 575 -22.18 -35.36 2.16
C PRO A 575 -21.01 -34.44 2.54
N PRO A 576 -20.42 -34.61 3.73
CA PRO A 576 -19.25 -33.83 4.12
C PRO A 576 -18.07 -34.18 3.22
N SER A 577 -17.23 -33.18 2.98
CA SER A 577 -15.95 -33.37 2.29
C SER A 577 -14.87 -32.54 2.95
N PRO A 578 -13.57 -32.86 2.76
CA PRO A 578 -12.50 -32.15 3.45
C PRO A 578 -12.61 -30.63 3.27
N GLY A 579 -12.71 -29.91 4.39
CA GLY A 579 -12.85 -28.45 4.47
C GLY A 579 -14.29 -27.96 4.35
N SER A 580 -15.26 -28.88 4.33
CA SER A 580 -16.69 -28.62 4.20
C SER A 580 -17.47 -29.69 4.98
N PRO A 581 -17.44 -29.62 6.32
CA PRO A 581 -18.18 -30.55 7.17
C PRO A 581 -19.69 -30.31 7.07
N THR A 582 -20.46 -31.32 7.47
CA THR A 582 -21.92 -31.25 7.51
C THR A 582 -22.38 -31.12 8.96
N THR A 583 -23.11 -30.05 9.26
CA THR A 583 -23.66 -29.83 10.60
C THR A 583 -25.13 -30.24 10.69
N ILE A 584 -25.50 -30.93 11.76
CA ILE A 584 -26.88 -31.28 12.11
C ILE A 584 -27.16 -30.79 13.52
N PHE A 585 -28.34 -30.17 13.72
CA PHE A 585 -28.83 -29.79 15.04
C PHE A 585 -29.90 -30.78 15.51
N LEU A 586 -29.73 -31.31 16.71
CA LEU A 586 -30.69 -32.20 17.36
C LEU A 586 -31.26 -31.55 18.61
N THR A 587 -32.51 -31.87 18.95
CA THR A 587 -33.12 -31.50 20.24
C THR A 587 -33.29 -32.74 21.11
N CYS A 588 -32.93 -32.64 22.38
CA CYS A 588 -33.12 -33.70 23.39
C CYS A 588 -34.29 -33.39 24.32
#